data_AF-K9QBX1-F1
#
_entry.id   AF-K9QBX1-F1
#
_cell.length_a   1.000
_cell.length_b   1.000
_cell.length_c   1.000
_cell.angle_alpha   90.00
_cell.angle_beta   90.00
_cell.angle_gamma   90.00
#
_symmetry.space_group_name_H-M   'P 1'
#
loop_
_entity.id
_entity.type
_entity.pdbx_description
1 polymer ?
#
loop_
_entity_poly.entity_id
_entity_poly.type
_entity_poly.pdbx_seq_one_letter_code
_entity_poly.pdbx_strand_id
1 'polypeptide(L)'
;MGKVILITGAARSGKSEWAEYLATQSGKQVIYVATATENPADVEWQKRIQAHQQRRPQNWTILAVPIELSATLADAKPRSCLLVDSLGTWVTNLLDQDEISWQKTIAEFLDTVQLVAADMLFVAEEVGWGVVPAYPIGRLFRDRLGSLVRQLGAICDTVYLVTGGHVLNLSVLGTPLPKAIDEEL
;
A
#
# COMPACT_ATOMS: atom_id res chain seq x y z
N MET A 1 -6.58 -7.67 17.26
CA MET A 1 -6.14 -6.88 16.10
C MET A 1 -6.14 -7.77 14.89
N GLY A 2 -6.44 -7.21 13.72
CA GLY A 2 -6.25 -7.90 12.45
C GLY A 2 -4.77 -7.96 12.08
N LYS A 3 -4.42 -8.79 11.10
CA LYS A 3 -3.05 -8.89 10.62
C LYS A 3 -2.75 -7.79 9.61
N VAL A 4 -1.63 -7.08 9.77
CA VAL A 4 -1.17 -6.04 8.86
C VAL A 4 0.07 -6.52 8.11
N ILE A 5 -0.02 -6.60 6.79
CA ILE A 5 1.07 -7.05 5.92
C ILE A 5 1.40 -5.97 4.89
N LEU A 6 2.68 -5.68 4.74
CA LEU A 6 3.21 -4.82 3.69
C LEU A 6 3.93 -5.65 2.64
N ILE A 7 3.61 -5.40 1.37
CA ILE A 7 4.19 -6.07 0.21
C ILE A 7 4.83 -5.00 -0.68
N THR A 8 6.15 -4.94 -0.70
CA THR A 8 6.91 -4.00 -1.52
C THR A 8 7.59 -4.68 -2.70
N GLY A 9 7.93 -3.90 -3.72
CA GLY A 9 8.73 -4.39 -4.85
C GLY A 9 8.76 -3.44 -6.03
N ALA A 10 9.66 -3.68 -6.97
CA ALA A 10 9.72 -2.91 -8.20
C ALA A 10 8.45 -3.06 -9.06
N ALA A 11 8.26 -2.19 -10.04
CA ALA A 11 7.22 -2.36 -11.06
C ALA A 11 7.39 -3.72 -11.76
N ARG A 12 6.27 -4.42 -11.99
CA ARG A 12 6.23 -5.76 -12.63
C ARG A 12 7.03 -6.86 -11.91
N SER A 13 7.31 -6.70 -10.62
CA SER A 13 7.98 -7.72 -9.79
C SER A 13 7.11 -8.93 -9.43
N GLY A 14 5.77 -8.79 -9.52
CA GLY A 14 4.80 -9.78 -9.04
C GLY A 14 4.14 -9.41 -7.70
N LYS A 15 4.42 -8.23 -7.14
CA LYS A 15 3.89 -7.80 -5.82
C LYS A 15 2.36 -7.88 -5.67
N SER A 16 1.60 -7.43 -6.67
CA SER A 16 0.13 -7.53 -6.64
C SER A 16 -0.36 -8.97 -6.73
N GLU A 17 0.35 -9.84 -7.46
CA GLU A 17 0.00 -11.27 -7.55
C GLU A 17 0.18 -11.96 -6.20
N TRP A 18 1.29 -11.67 -5.52
CA TRP A 18 1.54 -12.17 -4.17
C TRP A 18 0.51 -11.65 -3.16
N ALA A 19 0.16 -10.36 -3.24
CA ALA A 19 -0.84 -9.78 -2.35
C ALA A 19 -2.23 -10.40 -2.56
N GLU A 20 -2.63 -10.66 -3.81
CA GLU A 20 -3.88 -11.35 -4.12
C GLU A 20 -3.89 -12.82 -3.67
N TYR A 21 -2.75 -13.52 -3.78
CA TYR A 21 -2.57 -14.85 -3.22
C TYR A 21 -2.79 -14.84 -1.71
N LEU A 22 -2.15 -13.92 -0.98
CA LEU A 22 -2.32 -13.77 0.47
C LEU A 22 -3.76 -13.43 0.86
N ALA A 23 -4.40 -12.53 0.12
CA ALA A 23 -5.81 -12.17 0.34
C ALA A 23 -6.72 -13.40 0.20
N THR A 24 -6.47 -14.23 -0.81
CA THR A 24 -7.21 -15.48 -1.03
C THR A 24 -6.98 -16.47 0.11
N GLN A 25 -5.71 -16.64 0.54
CA GLN A 25 -5.36 -17.54 1.63
C GLN A 25 -5.89 -17.10 3.00
N SER A 26 -6.28 -15.83 3.17
CA SER A 26 -6.88 -15.34 4.42
C SER A 26 -8.19 -16.07 4.78
N GLY A 27 -8.91 -16.61 3.79
CA GLY A 27 -10.24 -17.20 3.97
C GLY A 27 -11.32 -16.21 4.43
N LYS A 28 -11.02 -14.90 4.41
CA LYS A 28 -11.91 -13.81 4.83
C LYS A 28 -12.67 -13.22 3.64
N GLN A 29 -13.63 -12.35 3.93
CA GLN A 29 -14.25 -11.53 2.89
C GLN A 29 -13.23 -10.52 2.38
N VAL A 30 -12.81 -10.66 1.12
CA VAL A 30 -11.81 -9.76 0.53
C VAL A 30 -12.46 -8.51 -0.04
N ILE A 31 -11.91 -7.36 0.35
CA ILE A 31 -12.25 -6.04 -0.19
C ILE A 31 -10.99 -5.51 -0.88
N TYR A 32 -11.01 -5.42 -2.20
CA TYR A 32 -9.95 -4.80 -2.98
C TYR A 32 -10.17 -3.29 -3.01
N VAL A 33 -9.18 -2.54 -2.54
CA VAL A 33 -9.19 -1.08 -2.49
C VAL A 33 -8.25 -0.56 -3.58
N ALA A 34 -8.86 -0.12 -4.69
CA ALA A 34 -8.17 0.49 -5.81
C ALA A 34 -7.95 1.98 -5.53
N THR A 35 -6.70 2.40 -5.39
CA THR A 35 -6.36 3.80 -5.09
C THR A 35 -6.01 4.62 -6.32
N ALA A 36 -5.90 3.99 -7.48
CA ALA A 36 -5.68 4.71 -8.72
C ALA A 36 -6.95 5.47 -9.14
N THR A 37 -6.78 6.72 -9.57
CA THR A 37 -7.87 7.50 -10.15
C THR A 37 -8.21 6.94 -11.53
N GLU A 38 -9.49 6.61 -11.77
CA GLU A 38 -9.93 6.17 -13.09
C GLU A 38 -9.78 7.32 -14.09
N ASN A 39 -9.00 7.08 -15.14
CA ASN A 39 -8.98 7.93 -16.33
C ASN A 39 -9.66 7.16 -17.49
N PRO A 40 -10.92 7.50 -17.84
CA PRO A 40 -11.63 6.83 -18.93
C PRO A 40 -10.96 7.01 -20.30
N ALA A 41 -10.10 8.02 -20.46
CA ALA A 41 -9.38 8.28 -21.70
C ALA A 41 -8.13 7.39 -21.89
N ASP A 42 -7.67 6.70 -20.84
CA ASP A 42 -6.52 5.81 -20.92
C ASP A 42 -6.97 4.36 -21.21
N VAL A 43 -6.98 4.02 -22.50
CA VAL A 43 -7.42 2.70 -22.98
C VAL A 43 -6.48 1.57 -22.53
N GLU A 44 -5.20 1.83 -22.33
CA GLU A 44 -4.25 0.82 -21.84
C GLU A 44 -4.50 0.53 -20.35
N TRP A 45 -4.75 1.58 -19.58
CA TRP A 45 -5.16 1.49 -18.19
C TRP A 45 -6.47 0.71 -18.01
N GLN A 46 -7.48 0.98 -18.85
CA GLN A 46 -8.76 0.25 -18.82
C GLN A 46 -8.59 -1.25 -19.13
N LYS A 47 -7.75 -1.59 -20.11
CA LYS A 47 -7.44 -3.00 -20.42
C LYS A 47 -6.75 -3.70 -19.25
N ARG A 48 -5.84 -3.00 -18.55
CA ARG A 48 -5.20 -3.54 -17.34
C ARG A 48 -6.20 -3.75 -16.22
N ILE A 49 -7.10 -2.80 -15.96
CA ILE A 49 -8.19 -2.95 -14.99
C ILE A 49 -9.03 -4.19 -15.31
N GLN A 50 -9.45 -4.35 -16.57
CA GLN A 50 -10.26 -5.51 -16.98
C GLN A 50 -9.52 -6.84 -16.78
N ALA A 51 -8.24 -6.92 -17.16
CA ALA A 51 -7.44 -8.14 -16.95
C ALA A 51 -7.30 -8.47 -15.45
N HIS A 52 -7.11 -7.45 -14.61
CA HIS A 52 -7.06 -7.60 -13.16
C HIS A 52 -8.40 -8.03 -12.55
N GLN A 53 -9.51 -7.45 -13.01
CA GLN A 53 -10.86 -7.85 -12.58
C GLN A 53 -11.17 -9.29 -12.97
N GLN A 54 -10.80 -9.73 -14.17
CA GLN A 54 -11.02 -11.11 -14.63
C GLN A 54 -10.19 -12.14 -13.86
N ARG A 55 -9.01 -11.77 -13.37
CA ARG A 55 -8.14 -12.63 -12.56
C ARG A 55 -8.67 -12.81 -11.12
N ARG A 56 -9.47 -11.86 -10.62
CA ARG A 56 -9.95 -11.86 -9.25
C ARG A 56 -11.20 -12.73 -9.10
N PRO A 57 -11.35 -13.45 -7.97
CA PRO A 57 -12.58 -14.15 -7.67
C PRO A 57 -13.79 -13.20 -7.67
N GLN A 58 -14.91 -13.62 -8.27
CA GLN A 58 -16.14 -12.81 -8.38
C GLN A 58 -16.76 -12.43 -7.02
N ASN A 59 -16.39 -13.12 -5.93
CA ASN A 59 -16.88 -12.83 -4.59
C ASN A 59 -16.11 -11.68 -3.90
N TRP A 60 -15.12 -11.08 -4.54
CA TRP A 60 -14.41 -9.93 -3.99
C TRP A 60 -15.22 -8.65 -4.18
N THR A 61 -15.27 -7.81 -3.14
CA THR A 61 -15.79 -6.45 -3.25
C THR A 61 -14.67 -5.54 -3.75
N ILE A 62 -14.96 -4.66 -4.70
CA ILE A 62 -14.00 -3.67 -5.21
C ILE A 62 -14.48 -2.27 -4.81
N LEU A 63 -13.60 -1.48 -4.20
CA LEU A 63 -13.83 -0.09 -3.83
C LEU A 63 -12.80 0.79 -4.54
N ALA A 64 -13.26 1.86 -5.21
CA ALA A 64 -12.40 2.90 -5.74
C ALA A 64 -12.21 3.99 -4.68
N VAL A 65 -10.98 4.13 -4.16
CA VAL A 65 -10.65 5.00 -3.03
C VAL A 65 -9.36 5.76 -3.33
N PRO A 66 -9.44 6.80 -4.18
CA PRO A 66 -8.25 7.54 -4.60
C PRO A 66 -7.65 8.40 -3.48
N ILE A 67 -8.47 8.87 -2.52
CA ILE A 67 -8.08 9.85 -1.50
C ILE A 67 -8.40 9.33 -0.09
N GLU A 68 -9.67 9.02 0.19
CA GLU A 68 -10.23 8.71 1.52
C GLU A 68 -9.89 7.31 2.05
N LEU A 69 -8.60 6.96 2.03
CA LEU A 69 -8.12 5.62 2.41
C LEU A 69 -8.34 5.34 3.89
N SER A 70 -7.97 6.26 4.79
CA SER A 70 -8.14 6.10 6.24
C SER A 70 -9.59 5.85 6.62
N ALA A 71 -10.53 6.66 6.11
CA ALA A 71 -11.95 6.47 6.35
C ALA A 71 -12.44 5.08 5.87
N THR A 72 -11.99 4.64 4.68
CA THR A 72 -12.32 3.30 4.16
C THR A 72 -11.80 2.18 5.05
N LEU A 73 -10.57 2.32 5.56
CA LEU A 73 -10.00 1.33 6.48
C LEU A 73 -10.77 1.29 7.80
N ALA A 74 -11.17 2.45 8.34
CA ALA A 74 -11.91 2.55 9.60
C ALA A 74 -13.28 1.84 9.55
N ASP A 75 -13.94 1.84 8.38
CA ASP A 75 -15.24 1.20 8.19
C ASP A 75 -15.19 -0.33 8.06
N ALA A 76 -13.98 -0.89 7.92
CA ALA A 76 -13.73 -2.31 7.73
C ALA A 76 -14.30 -3.18 8.85
N LYS A 77 -14.82 -4.36 8.49
CA LYS A 77 -15.40 -5.29 9.46
C LYS A 77 -14.33 -6.28 9.96
N PRO A 78 -14.40 -6.75 11.22
CA PRO A 78 -13.36 -7.65 11.77
C PRO A 78 -13.11 -8.94 10.97
N ARG A 79 -14.07 -9.41 10.17
CA ARG A 79 -13.96 -10.61 9.33
C ARG A 79 -13.61 -10.33 7.85
N SER A 80 -13.18 -9.11 7.52
CA SER A 80 -12.69 -8.78 6.18
C SER A 80 -11.17 -8.75 6.09
N CYS A 81 -10.67 -8.90 4.86
CA CYS A 81 -9.29 -8.66 4.47
C CYS A 81 -9.28 -7.55 3.42
N LEU A 82 -8.68 -6.41 3.73
CA LEU A 82 -8.55 -5.29 2.82
C LEU A 82 -7.23 -5.42 2.06
N LEU A 83 -7.29 -5.40 0.72
CA LEU A 83 -6.13 -5.38 -0.14
C LEU A 83 -6.03 -4.02 -0.82
N VAL A 84 -5.11 -3.19 -0.36
CA VAL A 84 -4.86 -1.84 -0.89
C VAL A 84 -3.79 -1.92 -1.98
N ASP A 85 -4.16 -1.61 -3.21
CA ASP A 85 -3.26 -1.63 -4.37
C ASP A 85 -3.46 -0.34 -5.21
N SER A 86 -2.54 0.64 -5.15
CA SER A 86 -1.29 0.66 -4.36
C SER A 86 -1.12 1.93 -3.51
N LEU A 87 -0.22 1.86 -2.52
CA LEU A 87 0.20 3.05 -1.79
C LEU A 87 0.89 4.06 -2.71
N GLY A 88 1.61 3.62 -3.75
CA GLY A 88 2.22 4.55 -4.71
C GLY A 88 1.17 5.37 -5.48
N THR A 89 0.09 4.75 -5.95
CA THR A 89 -1.00 5.49 -6.61
C THR A 89 -1.74 6.41 -5.63
N TRP A 90 -1.93 5.98 -4.38
CA TRP A 90 -2.50 6.83 -3.34
C TRP A 90 -1.64 8.06 -3.07
N VAL A 91 -0.31 7.90 -2.87
CA VAL A 91 0.62 9.01 -2.69
C VAL A 91 0.60 9.94 -3.90
N THR A 92 0.51 9.40 -5.13
CA THR A 92 0.43 10.21 -6.35
C THR A 92 -0.77 11.16 -6.33
N ASN A 93 -1.94 10.69 -5.87
CA ASN A 93 -3.14 11.52 -5.79
C ASN A 93 -3.05 12.63 -4.71
N LEU A 94 -2.09 12.53 -3.79
CA LEU A 94 -1.91 13.46 -2.67
C LEU A 94 -0.69 14.37 -2.84
N LEU A 95 -0.03 14.37 -4.00
CA LEU A 95 1.18 15.16 -4.22
C LEU A 95 0.96 16.67 -4.11
N ASP A 96 -0.25 17.15 -4.40
CA ASP A 96 -0.60 18.57 -4.32
C ASP A 96 -0.85 19.04 -2.87
N GLN A 97 -0.91 18.13 -1.89
CA GLN A 97 -0.98 18.53 -0.49
C GLN A 97 0.32 19.22 -0.06
N ASP A 98 0.19 20.32 0.68
CA ASP A 98 1.29 20.91 1.41
C ASP A 98 1.82 19.96 2.50
N GLU A 99 2.97 20.28 3.10
CA GLU A 99 3.63 19.39 4.05
C GLU A 99 2.82 19.19 5.34
N ILE A 100 2.12 20.21 5.84
CA ILE A 100 1.31 20.09 7.06
C ILE A 100 0.13 19.16 6.82
N SER A 101 -0.56 19.35 5.69
CA SER A 101 -1.67 18.50 5.26
C SER A 101 -1.22 17.05 5.06
N TRP A 102 -0.08 16.83 4.39
CA TRP A 102 0.51 15.52 4.17
C TRP A 102 0.83 14.78 5.47
N GLN A 103 1.50 15.45 6.42
CA GLN A 103 1.84 14.85 7.71
C GLN A 103 0.59 14.45 8.50
N LYS A 104 -0.46 15.29 8.47
CA LYS A 104 -1.74 14.95 9.10
C LYS A 104 -2.38 13.71 8.46
N THR A 105 -2.41 13.64 7.14
CA THR A 105 -2.96 12.48 6.41
C THR A 105 -2.20 11.19 6.74
N ILE A 106 -0.86 11.25 6.83
CA ILE A 106 -0.05 10.07 7.20
C ILE A 106 -0.28 9.66 8.65
N ALA A 107 -0.32 10.62 9.59
CA ALA A 107 -0.60 10.31 10.99
C ALA A 107 -1.97 9.62 11.14
N GLU A 108 -3.02 10.17 10.54
CA GLU A 108 -4.36 9.58 10.55
C GLU A 108 -4.40 8.18 9.93
N PHE A 109 -3.69 7.98 8.82
CA PHE A 109 -3.58 6.68 8.18
C PHE A 109 -2.92 5.65 9.11
N LEU A 110 -1.77 5.97 9.69
CA LEU A 110 -1.03 5.05 10.57
C LEU A 110 -1.78 4.74 11.87
N ASP A 111 -2.48 5.72 12.44
CA ASP A 111 -3.35 5.53 13.60
C ASP A 111 -4.51 4.59 13.26
N THR A 112 -5.14 4.81 12.09
CA THR A 112 -6.24 3.96 11.63
C THR A 112 -5.79 2.50 11.45
N VAL A 113 -4.63 2.28 10.81
CA VAL A 113 -4.08 0.92 10.61
C VAL A 113 -3.91 0.17 11.93
N GLN A 114 -3.49 0.85 13.00
CA GLN A 114 -3.29 0.23 14.32
C GLN A 114 -4.60 -0.07 15.05
N LEU A 115 -5.67 0.69 14.80
CA LEU A 115 -6.93 0.58 15.53
C LEU A 115 -7.91 -0.43 14.91
N VAL A 116 -7.77 -0.73 13.63
CA VAL A 116 -8.73 -1.55 12.89
C VAL A 116 -8.51 -3.05 13.12
N ALA A 117 -9.61 -3.78 13.32
CA ALA A 117 -9.58 -5.21 13.62
C ALA A 117 -9.59 -6.13 12.38
N ALA A 118 -9.71 -5.57 11.17
CA ALA A 118 -9.67 -6.30 9.90
C ALA A 118 -8.23 -6.62 9.48
N ASP A 119 -8.03 -7.65 8.66
CA ASP A 119 -6.72 -7.86 8.04
C ASP A 119 -6.49 -6.82 6.96
N MET A 120 -5.25 -6.37 6.81
CA MET A 120 -4.85 -5.38 5.82
C MET A 120 -3.59 -5.84 5.09
N LEU A 121 -3.64 -5.77 3.77
CA LEU A 121 -2.54 -6.03 2.87
C LEU A 121 -2.28 -4.74 2.08
N PHE A 122 -1.09 -4.18 2.21
CA PHE A 122 -0.68 -2.97 1.52
C PHE A 122 0.35 -3.29 0.44
N VAL A 123 0.07 -2.90 -0.80
CA VAL A 123 1.01 -3.01 -1.91
C VAL A 123 1.70 -1.66 -2.11
N ALA A 124 3.03 -1.64 -2.20
CA ALA A 124 3.81 -0.43 -2.44
C ALA A 124 4.98 -0.66 -3.41
N GLU A 125 5.34 0.37 -4.16
CA GLU A 125 6.48 0.37 -5.07
C GLU A 125 7.80 0.67 -4.34
N GLU A 126 8.84 -0.07 -4.69
CA GLU A 126 10.24 0.32 -4.39
C GLU A 126 10.76 1.23 -5.50
N VAL A 127 10.81 2.53 -5.23
CA VAL A 127 11.20 3.57 -6.22
C VAL A 127 12.53 4.25 -5.90
N GLY A 128 13.16 3.89 -4.78
CA GLY A 128 14.35 4.56 -4.25
C GLY A 128 15.70 4.00 -4.72
N TRP A 129 15.73 2.91 -5.50
CA TRP A 129 16.99 2.21 -5.83
C TRP A 129 17.68 2.73 -7.12
N GLY A 130 17.06 3.70 -7.79
CA GLY A 130 17.55 4.30 -9.02
C GLY A 130 18.21 5.67 -8.81
N VAL A 131 18.36 6.40 -9.92
CA VAL A 131 18.85 7.78 -9.91
C VAL A 131 17.86 8.74 -9.27
N VAL A 132 18.36 9.88 -8.78
CA VAL A 132 17.51 10.96 -8.28
C VAL A 132 16.64 11.50 -9.44
N PRO A 133 15.30 11.61 -9.27
CA PRO A 133 14.44 12.17 -10.30
C PRO A 133 14.84 13.60 -10.69
N ALA A 134 14.84 13.89 -12.00
CA ALA A 134 15.20 15.20 -12.52
C ALA A 134 14.23 16.32 -12.08
N TYR A 135 12.95 15.99 -11.94
CA TYR A 135 11.89 16.95 -11.59
C TYR A 135 11.57 16.97 -10.10
N PRO A 136 11.26 18.16 -9.51
CA PRO A 136 10.89 18.28 -8.10
C PRO A 136 9.75 17.36 -7.68
N ILE A 137 8.70 17.26 -8.49
CA ILE A 137 7.53 16.43 -8.20
C ILE A 137 7.88 14.94 -8.08
N GLY A 138 8.83 14.45 -8.88
CA GLY A 138 9.31 13.08 -8.81
C GLY A 138 10.13 12.80 -7.55
N ARG A 139 10.92 13.79 -7.09
CA ARG A 139 11.65 13.70 -5.81
C ARG A 139 10.66 13.68 -4.65
N LEU A 140 9.67 14.57 -4.66
CA LEU A 140 8.62 14.62 -3.64
C LEU A 140 7.89 13.28 -3.53
N PHE A 141 7.47 12.71 -4.68
CA PHE A 141 6.83 11.38 -4.71
C PHE A 141 7.72 10.30 -4.10
N ARG A 142 8.98 10.21 -4.54
CA ARG A 142 9.94 9.21 -4.05
C ARG A 142 10.12 9.32 -2.54
N ASP A 143 10.30 10.53 -2.04
CA ASP A 143 10.59 10.79 -0.63
C ASP A 143 9.34 10.56 0.24
N ARG A 144 8.15 10.99 -0.20
CA ARG A 144 6.86 10.72 0.48
C ARG A 144 6.54 9.23 0.55
N LEU A 145 6.63 8.51 -0.57
CA LEU A 145 6.36 7.08 -0.61
C LEU A 145 7.37 6.30 0.24
N GLY A 146 8.66 6.62 0.13
CA GLY A 146 9.70 5.97 0.94
C GLY A 146 9.50 6.19 2.44
N SER A 147 9.14 7.40 2.86
CA SER A 147 8.83 7.72 4.26
C SER A 147 7.60 6.96 4.76
N LEU A 148 6.51 6.95 3.98
CA LEU A 148 5.28 6.23 4.32
C LEU A 148 5.54 4.72 4.46
N VAL A 149 6.21 4.10 3.50
CA VAL A 149 6.52 2.65 3.51
C VAL A 149 7.39 2.29 4.71
N ARG A 150 8.37 3.13 5.06
CA ARG A 150 9.20 2.94 6.25
C ARG A 150 8.39 2.99 7.54
N GLN A 151 7.53 4.00 7.69
CA GLN A 151 6.69 4.17 8.89
C GLN A 151 5.67 3.02 9.02
N LEU A 152 4.98 2.69 7.92
CA LEU A 152 4.03 1.58 7.89
C LEU A 152 4.72 0.24 8.15
N GLY A 153 5.88 -0.01 7.56
CA GLY A 153 6.64 -1.24 7.77
C GLY A 153 7.01 -1.49 9.23
N ALA A 154 7.17 -0.43 10.03
CA ALA A 154 7.48 -0.53 11.46
C ALA A 154 6.29 -1.00 12.32
N ILE A 155 5.05 -0.85 11.83
CA ILE A 155 3.82 -1.28 12.52
C ILE A 155 3.20 -2.53 11.90
N CYS A 156 3.76 -3.06 10.81
CA CYS A 156 3.28 -4.26 10.15
C CYS A 156 3.77 -5.54 10.85
N ASP A 157 2.92 -6.58 10.91
CA ASP A 157 3.30 -7.91 11.39
C ASP A 157 4.26 -8.62 10.43
N THR A 158 4.16 -8.32 9.13
CA THR A 158 4.99 -8.95 8.10
C THR A 158 5.27 -7.97 6.96
N VAL A 159 6.53 -7.89 6.57
CA VAL A 159 6.98 -7.12 5.41
C VAL A 159 7.61 -8.06 4.38
N TYR A 160 7.09 -8.04 3.16
CA TYR A 160 7.62 -8.78 2.03
C TYR A 160 8.31 -7.86 1.03
N LEU A 161 9.45 -8.28 0.51
CA LEU A 161 10.05 -7.74 -0.71
C LEU A 161 9.83 -8.74 -1.85
N VAL A 162 9.20 -8.29 -2.93
CA VAL A 162 9.01 -9.09 -4.14
C VAL A 162 9.96 -8.60 -5.22
N THR A 163 10.80 -9.50 -5.73
CA THR A 163 11.83 -9.19 -6.73
C THR A 163 12.10 -10.39 -7.64
N GLY A 164 12.16 -10.17 -8.96
CA GLY A 164 12.44 -11.22 -9.93
C GLY A 164 11.48 -12.42 -9.87
N GLY A 165 10.22 -12.23 -9.45
CA GLY A 165 9.27 -13.32 -9.24
C GLY A 165 9.44 -14.11 -7.94
N HIS A 166 10.39 -13.73 -7.08
CA HIS A 166 10.60 -14.32 -5.76
C HIS A 166 10.10 -13.40 -4.65
N VAL A 167 9.68 -14.03 -3.55
CA VAL A 167 9.17 -13.35 -2.35
C VAL A 167 10.15 -13.56 -1.20
N LEU A 168 10.63 -12.46 -0.61
CA LEU A 168 11.49 -12.45 0.57
C LEU A 168 10.71 -11.92 1.76
N ASN A 169 10.61 -12.69 2.84
CA ASN A 169 10.02 -12.22 4.10
C ASN A 169 11.08 -11.45 4.90
N LEU A 170 11.04 -10.13 4.81
CA LEU A 170 11.99 -9.25 5.48
C LEU A 170 11.85 -9.28 7.00
N SER A 171 10.65 -9.56 7.53
CA SER A 171 10.42 -9.69 8.97
C SER A 171 11.08 -10.93 9.58
N VAL A 172 11.42 -11.93 8.76
CA VAL A 172 12.16 -13.13 9.17
C VAL A 172 13.65 -13.03 8.85
N LEU A 173 13.99 -12.46 7.70
CA LEU A 173 15.37 -12.39 7.21
C LEU A 173 16.15 -11.16 7.72
N GLY A 174 15.44 -10.11 8.09
CA GLY A 174 16.01 -8.83 8.51
C GLY A 174 15.78 -8.54 9.99
N THR A 175 16.27 -7.39 10.42
CA THR A 175 15.99 -6.82 11.73
C THR A 175 15.33 -5.45 11.53
N PRO A 176 14.28 -5.11 12.28
CA PRO A 176 13.68 -3.78 12.23
C PRO A 176 14.73 -2.70 12.50
N LEU A 177 14.58 -1.55 11.86
CA LEU A 177 15.36 -0.37 12.25
C LEU A 177 15.08 -0.06 13.72
N PRO A 178 16.09 0.39 14.50
CA PRO A 178 15.84 0.94 15.81
C PRO A 178 14.78 2.04 15.71
N LYS A 179 13.84 2.08 16.67
CA LYS A 179 12.98 3.26 16.81
C LYS A 179 13.91 4.46 16.97
N ALA A 180 13.62 5.55 16.25
CA ALA A 180 14.31 6.80 16.52
C ALA A 180 14.18 7.04 18.03
N ILE A 181 15.32 7.22 18.69
CA ILE A 181 15.30 7.76 20.05
C ILE A 181 14.62 9.10 19.87
N ASP A 182 13.49 9.33 20.54
CA ASP A 182 12.88 10.65 20.58
C ASP A 182 14.01 11.60 21.00
N GLU A 183 14.53 12.40 20.06
CA GLU A 183 15.43 13.49 20.35
C GLU A 183 14.58 14.57 21.02
N GLU A 184 14.16 14.30 22.25
CA GLU A 184 13.81 15.33 23.22
C GLU A 184 15.10 16.06 23.58
N LEU A 185 15.39 17.12 22.82
CA LEU A 185 16.24 18.25 23.23
C LEU A 185 15.53 19.57 22.88
#